data_AF-B5RIC6-F1
#
_entry.id   AF-B5RIC6-F1
#
_cell.length_a   1.000
_cell.length_b   1.000
_cell.length_c   1.000
_cell.angle_alpha   90.00
_cell.angle_beta   90.00
_cell.angle_gamma   90.00
#
_symmetry.space_group_name_H-M   'P 1'
#
loop_
_entity.id
_entity.type
_entity.pdbx_description
1 polymer ?
#
loop_
_entity_poly.entity_id
_entity_poly.type
_entity_poly.pdbx_seq_one_letter_code
_entity_poly.pdbx_strand_id
1 'polypeptide(L)'
;SVPMMKLVAAKTIPAVKLVPATKIAAAKPAKNMVRARDSPQCAICEFVMKEMESLLEDEKTEQDVVRAVEKVCSVLPSSLSVQCKDLIEAYGQAIIELLVQEADPKTICTVLGLCKDASRAFIPVLDQAQVEAGGFCEVCKVAVQYIDGILEQNATEAQIEDAVRKVCSFVPEAVRSECDQLVEQYEPMLVQLLLQMLDPDFVCMKLGVCPEAVQRLLGMEQCSWGPAFWCKDMDSAKRCNAVAHCRRHVWE
;
A
#
# COMPACT_ATOMS: atom_id res chain seq x y z
N SER A 1 -15.94 26.57 -70.90
CA SER A 1 -14.95 25.49 -70.92
C SER A 1 -14.74 24.90 -69.53
N VAL A 2 -15.51 23.86 -69.20
CA VAL A 2 -15.07 22.57 -68.63
C VAL A 2 -16.05 21.54 -69.25
N PRO A 3 -15.61 20.39 -69.78
CA PRO A 3 -16.48 19.52 -70.58
C PRO A 3 -17.36 18.63 -69.70
N MET A 4 -18.66 18.49 -70.03
CA MET A 4 -19.51 17.41 -69.52
C MET A 4 -19.02 16.07 -70.08
N MET A 5 -18.44 15.21 -69.24
CA MET A 5 -18.17 13.82 -69.58
C MET A 5 -19.47 13.02 -69.55
N LYS A 6 -19.72 12.25 -70.61
CA LYS A 6 -20.84 11.31 -70.73
C LYS A 6 -20.63 10.14 -69.77
N LEU A 7 -21.63 9.86 -68.93
CA LEU A 7 -21.69 8.66 -68.09
C LEU A 7 -21.73 7.41 -68.98
N VAL A 8 -20.81 6.48 -68.77
CA VAL A 8 -20.80 5.17 -69.44
C VAL A 8 -21.60 4.20 -68.59
N ALA A 9 -22.60 3.55 -69.19
CA ALA A 9 -23.42 2.55 -68.52
C ALA A 9 -22.59 1.33 -68.09
N ALA A 10 -22.80 0.88 -66.85
CA ALA A 10 -22.17 -0.30 -66.29
C ALA A 10 -22.52 -1.56 -67.08
N LYS A 11 -21.51 -2.37 -67.43
CA LYS A 11 -21.73 -3.73 -67.94
C LYS A 11 -22.29 -4.62 -66.84
N THR A 12 -23.40 -5.28 -67.13
CA THR A 12 -24.10 -6.24 -66.27
C THR A 12 -23.54 -7.66 -66.42
N ILE A 13 -23.96 -8.53 -65.47
CA ILE A 13 -24.05 -10.02 -65.46
C ILE A 13 -23.13 -10.67 -64.40
N PRO A 14 -23.53 -11.77 -63.68
CA PRO A 14 -24.87 -12.35 -63.45
C PRO A 14 -25.29 -12.39 -61.97
N ALA A 15 -26.60 -12.50 -61.75
CA ALA A 15 -27.21 -12.76 -60.45
C ALA A 15 -26.88 -14.17 -59.94
N VAL A 16 -26.06 -14.25 -58.88
CA VAL A 16 -25.93 -15.49 -58.09
C VAL A 16 -26.99 -15.46 -56.99
N LYS A 17 -27.99 -16.32 -57.19
CA LYS A 17 -29.06 -16.80 -56.31
C LYS A 17 -29.19 -16.13 -54.93
N LEU A 18 -30.23 -15.32 -54.79
CA LEU A 18 -30.85 -14.97 -53.51
C LEU A 18 -31.55 -16.19 -52.89
N VAL A 19 -31.28 -16.46 -51.61
CA VAL A 19 -32.09 -17.24 -50.66
C VAL A 19 -32.02 -16.46 -49.32
N PRO A 20 -33.13 -16.34 -48.55
CA PRO A 20 -33.56 -15.08 -47.92
C PRO A 20 -32.91 -14.76 -46.58
N ALA A 21 -33.02 -13.47 -46.21
CA ALA A 21 -32.84 -12.96 -44.86
C ALA A 21 -33.83 -13.63 -43.90
N THR A 22 -33.47 -14.81 -43.41
CA THR A 22 -34.10 -15.43 -42.24
C THR A 22 -33.19 -15.15 -41.06
N LYS A 23 -33.75 -14.44 -40.08
CA LYS A 23 -33.12 -14.04 -38.83
C LYS A 23 -32.36 -15.24 -38.23
N ILE A 24 -31.04 -15.16 -38.25
CA ILE A 24 -30.20 -16.06 -37.45
C ILE A 24 -30.56 -15.75 -36.00
N ALA A 25 -31.07 -16.78 -35.31
CA ALA A 25 -31.37 -16.76 -33.91
C ALA A 25 -30.19 -16.18 -33.11
N ALA A 26 -30.52 -15.45 -32.05
CA ALA A 26 -29.55 -14.96 -31.08
C ALA A 26 -28.55 -16.08 -30.76
N ALA A 27 -27.27 -15.82 -31.07
CA ALA A 27 -26.20 -16.68 -30.66
C ALA A 27 -26.30 -16.83 -29.13
N LYS A 28 -26.45 -18.07 -28.67
CA LYS A 28 -26.33 -18.41 -27.25
C LYS A 28 -25.04 -17.80 -26.71
N PRO A 29 -25.02 -17.29 -25.46
CA PRO A 29 -23.79 -16.74 -24.89
C PRO A 29 -22.71 -17.82 -24.99
N ALA A 30 -21.60 -17.44 -25.60
CA ALA A 30 -20.42 -18.29 -25.67
C ALA A 30 -20.04 -18.69 -24.24
N LYS A 31 -19.88 -20.00 -24.04
CA LYS A 31 -19.42 -20.61 -22.79
C LYS A 31 -18.19 -19.85 -22.28
N ASN A 32 -18.24 -19.43 -21.02
CA ASN A 32 -17.17 -18.90 -20.17
C ASN A 32 -15.82 -18.71 -20.86
N MET A 33 -15.62 -17.53 -21.45
CA MET A 33 -14.28 -17.04 -21.77
C MET A 33 -13.67 -16.49 -20.49
N VAL A 34 -12.92 -17.31 -19.76
CA VAL A 34 -12.05 -16.82 -18.68
C VAL A 34 -10.91 -16.05 -19.35
N ARG A 35 -10.86 -14.74 -19.13
CA ARG A 35 -9.77 -13.88 -19.57
C ARG A 35 -8.50 -14.33 -18.86
N ALA A 36 -7.55 -14.91 -19.58
CA ALA A 36 -6.25 -15.24 -19.00
C ALA A 36 -5.43 -13.95 -18.82
N ARG A 37 -5.57 -13.30 -17.67
CA ARG A 37 -4.53 -12.38 -17.13
C ARG A 37 -4.61 -12.06 -15.64
N ASP A 38 -5.56 -12.63 -14.93
CA ASP A 38 -5.64 -12.51 -13.48
C ASP A 38 -4.84 -13.66 -12.84
N SER A 39 -4.04 -13.32 -11.82
CA SER A 39 -3.23 -14.29 -11.10
C SER A 39 -4.15 -15.34 -10.45
N PRO A 40 -3.68 -16.57 -10.15
CA PRO A 40 -4.48 -17.52 -9.37
C PRO A 40 -5.00 -16.90 -8.07
N GLN A 41 -4.22 -15.99 -7.47
CA GLN A 41 -4.63 -15.24 -6.27
C GLN A 41 -5.78 -14.26 -6.53
N CYS A 42 -5.78 -13.59 -7.69
CA CYS A 42 -6.87 -12.69 -8.09
C CYS A 42 -8.18 -13.45 -8.28
N ALA A 43 -8.15 -14.58 -9.01
CA ALA A 43 -9.35 -15.38 -9.26
C ALA A 43 -9.92 -15.96 -7.95
N ILE A 44 -9.05 -16.40 -7.03
CA ILE A 44 -9.48 -16.88 -5.70
C ILE A 44 -10.09 -15.74 -4.89
N CYS A 45 -9.45 -14.58 -4.88
CA CYS A 45 -9.96 -13.43 -4.16
C CYS A 45 -11.34 -12.99 -4.70
N GLU A 46 -11.48 -12.82 -6.02
CA GLU A 46 -12.75 -12.39 -6.62
C GLU A 46 -13.87 -13.39 -6.32
N PHE A 47 -13.55 -14.69 -6.33
CA PHE A 47 -14.49 -15.72 -5.92
C PHE A 47 -14.90 -15.60 -4.45
N VAL A 48 -13.95 -15.47 -3.53
CA VAL A 48 -14.22 -15.32 -2.10
C VAL A 48 -15.04 -14.06 -1.82
N MET A 49 -14.69 -12.94 -2.44
CA MET A 49 -15.41 -11.68 -2.27
C MET A 49 -16.83 -11.76 -2.79
N LYS A 50 -17.05 -12.44 -3.92
CA LYS A 50 -18.39 -12.68 -4.45
C LYS A 50 -19.23 -13.62 -3.58
N GLU A 51 -18.62 -14.64 -2.99
CA GLU A 51 -19.33 -15.51 -2.03
C GLU A 51 -19.66 -14.75 -0.74
N MET A 52 -18.77 -13.87 -0.27
CA MET A 52 -19.06 -12.98 0.86
C MET A 52 -20.21 -12.01 0.53
N GLU A 53 -20.24 -11.42 -0.67
CA GLU A 53 -21.37 -10.61 -1.13
C GLU A 53 -22.67 -11.41 -1.15
N SER A 54 -22.65 -12.65 -1.64
CA SER A 54 -23.83 -13.52 -1.68
C SER A 54 -24.33 -13.91 -0.28
N LEU A 55 -23.43 -14.10 0.68
CA LEU A 55 -23.80 -14.36 2.08
C LEU A 55 -24.35 -13.11 2.76
N LEU A 56 -23.83 -11.93 2.40
CA LEU A 56 -24.31 -10.65 2.90
C LEU A 56 -25.64 -10.24 2.24
N GLU A 57 -25.90 -10.67 1.00
CA GLU A 57 -27.18 -10.49 0.28
C GLU A 57 -28.38 -11.10 0.99
N ASP A 58 -28.19 -12.21 1.70
CA ASP A 58 -29.24 -12.84 2.49
C ASP A 58 -29.56 -12.08 3.81
N GLU A 59 -28.67 -11.16 4.25
CA GLU A 59 -28.81 -10.33 5.46
C GLU A 59 -28.99 -8.83 5.16
N LYS A 60 -29.42 -8.48 3.93
CA LYS A 60 -29.42 -7.11 3.37
C LYS A 60 -30.51 -6.15 3.85
N THR A 61 -31.37 -6.48 4.82
CA THR A 61 -32.20 -5.39 5.35
C THR A 61 -31.34 -4.54 6.28
N GLU A 62 -31.33 -3.22 6.07
CA GLU A 62 -30.76 -2.23 7.01
C GLU A 62 -31.17 -2.57 8.46
N GLN A 63 -32.41 -3.07 8.63
CA GLN A 63 -32.96 -3.52 9.90
C GLN A 63 -32.35 -4.81 10.48
N ASP A 64 -31.87 -5.75 9.67
CA ASP A 64 -31.16 -6.95 10.16
C ASP A 64 -29.76 -6.56 10.66
N VAL A 65 -29.06 -5.68 9.93
CA VAL A 65 -27.74 -5.18 10.31
C VAL A 65 -27.82 -4.32 11.58
N VAL A 66 -28.78 -3.38 11.66
CA VAL A 66 -29.03 -2.62 12.89
C VAL A 66 -29.28 -3.56 14.08
N ARG A 67 -30.15 -4.57 13.92
CA ARG A 67 -30.44 -5.52 15.00
C ARG A 67 -29.22 -6.35 15.42
N ALA A 68 -28.37 -6.74 14.48
CA ALA A 68 -27.14 -7.46 14.79
C ALA A 68 -26.16 -6.59 15.60
N VAL A 69 -26.01 -5.31 15.23
CA VAL A 69 -25.13 -4.36 15.89
C VAL A 69 -25.70 -3.94 17.25
N GLU A 70 -27.02 -3.72 17.37
CA GLU A 70 -27.70 -3.43 18.65
C GLU A 70 -27.55 -4.57 19.67
N LYS A 71 -27.50 -5.82 19.19
CA LYS A 71 -27.29 -6.99 20.05
C LYS A 71 -25.94 -6.94 20.75
N VAL A 72 -24.92 -6.33 20.16
CA VAL A 72 -23.61 -6.12 20.80
C VAL A 72 -23.75 -5.24 22.04
N CYS A 73 -24.57 -4.19 22.00
CA CYS A 73 -24.82 -3.33 23.15
C CYS A 73 -25.54 -4.05 24.30
N SER A 74 -26.26 -5.15 24.03
CA SER A 74 -26.93 -5.95 25.07
C SER A 74 -25.99 -6.86 25.85
N VAL A 75 -24.78 -7.12 25.32
CA VAL A 75 -23.75 -7.95 25.97
C VAL A 75 -22.83 -7.10 26.86
N LEU A 76 -22.79 -5.78 26.63
CA LEU A 76 -21.96 -4.86 27.41
C LEU A 76 -22.50 -4.66 28.84
N PRO A 77 -21.63 -4.32 29.81
CA PRO A 77 -22.05 -3.90 31.14
C PRO A 77 -23.06 -2.76 31.07
N SER A 78 -23.98 -2.71 32.04
CA SER A 78 -25.06 -1.71 32.09
C SER A 78 -24.57 -0.25 32.05
N SER A 79 -23.34 0.01 32.50
CA SER A 79 -22.69 1.32 32.42
C SER A 79 -22.33 1.77 30.99
N LEU A 80 -22.20 0.84 30.04
CA LEU A 80 -21.76 1.08 28.66
C LEU A 80 -22.85 0.79 27.62
N SER A 81 -23.88 0.04 27.99
CA SER A 81 -24.97 -0.33 27.09
C SER A 81 -25.72 0.90 26.53
N VAL A 82 -25.89 1.96 27.34
CA VAL A 82 -26.55 3.20 26.91
C VAL A 82 -25.68 3.96 25.90
N GLN A 83 -24.41 4.20 26.22
CA GLN A 83 -23.49 4.90 25.31
C GLN A 83 -23.26 4.13 24.00
N CYS A 84 -23.25 2.79 24.07
CA CYS A 84 -23.18 1.94 22.89
C CYS A 84 -24.40 2.12 21.99
N LYS A 85 -25.62 2.17 22.56
CA LYS A 85 -26.84 2.43 21.79
C LYS A 85 -26.85 3.83 21.18
N ASP A 86 -26.43 4.85 21.94
CA ASP A 86 -26.32 6.22 21.43
C ASP A 86 -25.33 6.30 20.25
N LEU A 87 -24.24 5.53 20.30
CA LEU A 87 -23.27 5.44 19.21
C LEU A 87 -23.86 4.77 17.97
N ILE A 88 -24.63 3.69 18.15
CA ILE A 88 -25.32 3.01 17.04
C ILE A 88 -26.42 3.88 16.45
N GLU A 89 -27.19 4.61 17.26
CA GLU A 89 -28.20 5.53 16.75
C GLU A 89 -27.55 6.71 16.00
N ALA A 90 -26.42 7.24 16.51
CA ALA A 90 -25.75 8.38 15.91
C ALA A 90 -24.98 8.05 14.62
N TYR A 91 -24.35 6.86 14.57
CA TYR A 91 -23.42 6.51 13.48
C TYR A 91 -23.81 5.24 12.73
N GLY A 92 -24.77 4.47 13.21
CA GLY A 92 -25.17 3.19 12.63
C GLY A 92 -25.60 3.32 11.18
N GLN A 93 -26.37 4.34 10.83
CA GLN A 93 -26.77 4.55 9.44
C GLN A 93 -25.57 4.86 8.54
N ALA A 94 -24.63 5.71 8.98
CA ALA A 94 -23.43 6.01 8.21
C ALA A 94 -22.52 4.78 8.08
N ILE A 95 -22.40 3.97 9.14
CA ILE A 95 -21.66 2.70 9.13
C ILE A 95 -22.32 1.71 8.18
N ILE A 96 -23.65 1.62 8.19
CA ILE A 96 -24.40 0.74 7.28
C ILE A 96 -24.27 1.24 5.84
N GLU A 97 -24.38 2.53 5.58
CA GLU A 97 -24.15 3.11 4.25
C GLU A 97 -22.72 2.85 3.75
N LEU A 98 -21.72 2.83 4.64
CA LEU A 98 -20.35 2.44 4.32
C LEU A 98 -20.21 0.93 4.08
N LEU A 99 -20.96 0.09 4.82
CA LEU A 99 -20.94 -1.37 4.66
C LEU A 99 -21.77 -1.85 3.45
N VAL A 100 -22.80 -1.07 3.06
CA VAL A 100 -23.69 -1.31 1.91
C VAL A 100 -23.11 -0.72 0.62
N GLN A 101 -22.04 0.07 0.69
CA GLN A 101 -21.26 0.40 -0.50
C GLN A 101 -20.57 -0.86 -1.02
N GLU A 102 -21.30 -1.59 -1.87
CA GLU A 102 -20.83 -2.74 -2.63
C GLU A 102 -19.57 -2.36 -3.41
N ALA A 103 -18.42 -2.71 -2.87
CA ALA A 103 -17.17 -2.62 -3.59
C ALA A 103 -17.06 -3.87 -4.47
N ASP A 104 -17.07 -3.67 -5.78
CA ASP A 104 -16.91 -4.75 -6.77
C ASP A 104 -15.74 -5.69 -6.37
N PRO A 105 -15.93 -7.03 -6.41
CA PRO A 105 -14.94 -8.02 -5.95
C PRO A 105 -13.55 -7.78 -6.54
N LYS A 106 -13.50 -7.40 -7.82
CA LYS A 106 -12.26 -7.11 -8.52
C LYS A 106 -11.55 -5.88 -7.97
N THR A 107 -12.30 -4.85 -7.58
CA THR A 107 -11.78 -3.65 -6.91
C THR A 107 -11.15 -3.99 -5.56
N ILE A 108 -11.84 -4.76 -4.71
CA ILE A 108 -11.31 -5.22 -3.42
C ILE A 108 -10.02 -6.03 -3.64
N CYS A 109 -10.05 -6.99 -4.55
CA CYS A 109 -8.90 -7.84 -4.84
C CYS A 109 -7.73 -7.09 -5.48
N THR A 110 -8.00 -5.96 -6.13
CA THR A 110 -6.98 -5.03 -6.63
C THR A 110 -6.34 -4.24 -5.50
N VAL A 111 -7.14 -3.74 -4.54
CA VAL A 111 -6.65 -3.04 -3.33
C VAL A 111 -5.80 -3.98 -2.46
N LEU A 112 -6.22 -5.24 -2.32
CA LEU A 112 -5.45 -6.27 -1.60
C LEU A 112 -4.18 -6.70 -2.35
N GLY A 113 -3.91 -6.15 -3.54
CA GLY A 113 -2.73 -6.47 -4.35
C GLY A 113 -2.76 -7.87 -4.98
N LEU A 114 -3.92 -8.54 -4.96
CA LEU A 114 -4.09 -9.90 -5.47
C LEU A 114 -4.37 -9.91 -6.98
N CYS A 115 -4.99 -8.85 -7.50
CA CYS A 115 -5.24 -8.63 -8.94
C CYS A 115 -4.23 -7.67 -9.58
N LYS A 116 -3.86 -7.97 -10.84
CA LYS A 116 -2.91 -7.15 -11.62
C LYS A 116 -3.62 -6.00 -12.33
N ASP A 117 -4.12 -5.06 -11.53
CA ASP A 117 -4.49 -3.69 -11.93
C ASP A 117 -4.20 -2.67 -10.80
N ALA A 118 -3.42 -3.05 -9.77
CA ALA A 118 -2.96 -2.17 -8.68
C ALA A 118 -2.09 -0.99 -9.14
N SER A 119 -1.89 -0.86 -10.45
CA SER A 119 -1.29 0.29 -11.11
C SER A 119 -2.35 1.02 -11.93
N ARG A 120 -3.13 1.88 -11.25
CA ARG A 120 -4.06 2.89 -11.80
C ARG A 120 -5.47 2.39 -12.17
N ALA A 121 -6.34 2.24 -11.18
CA ALA A 121 -7.79 2.36 -11.37
C ALA A 121 -8.39 3.22 -10.24
N PHE A 122 -9.18 4.22 -10.66
CA PHE A 122 -9.74 5.28 -9.83
C PHE A 122 -10.72 4.73 -8.78
N ILE A 123 -10.50 5.07 -7.51
CA ILE A 123 -11.55 5.07 -6.48
C ILE A 123 -12.43 6.30 -6.73
N PRO A 124 -13.78 6.20 -6.72
CA PRO A 124 -14.62 7.38 -6.68
C PRO A 124 -14.32 8.11 -5.36
N VAL A 125 -13.73 9.28 -5.51
CA VAL A 125 -13.28 10.17 -4.45
C VAL A 125 -14.49 10.50 -3.55
N LEU A 126 -14.46 9.97 -2.32
CA LEU A 126 -15.03 10.66 -1.16
C LEU A 126 -14.40 12.05 -1.12
N ASP A 127 -15.29 13.04 -1.12
CA ASP A 127 -15.10 14.47 -1.33
C ASP A 127 -13.64 14.99 -1.40
N GLN A 128 -13.33 15.57 -2.55
CA GLN A 128 -12.03 16.03 -3.02
C GLN A 128 -11.41 17.14 -2.13
N ALA A 129 -12.13 17.60 -1.11
CA ALA A 129 -11.67 18.59 -0.14
C ALA A 129 -10.75 18.02 0.98
N GLN A 130 -10.75 16.71 1.26
CA GLN A 130 -9.90 16.12 2.31
C GLN A 130 -8.66 15.37 1.79
N VAL A 131 -8.56 15.22 0.47
CA VAL A 131 -7.46 14.51 -0.22
C VAL A 131 -6.36 15.47 -0.68
N GLU A 132 -6.44 16.75 -0.31
CA GLU A 132 -5.28 17.65 -0.28
C GLU A 132 -4.39 17.25 0.90
N ALA A 133 -3.44 16.34 0.62
CA ALA A 133 -2.19 16.11 1.36
C ALA A 133 -2.28 16.09 2.90
N GLY A 134 -2.65 14.95 3.49
CA GLY A 134 -2.19 14.65 4.85
C GLY A 134 -3.17 13.99 5.81
N GLY A 135 -4.46 13.82 5.48
CA GLY A 135 -5.45 13.29 6.44
C GLY A 135 -5.04 11.97 7.12
N PHE A 136 -4.77 10.93 6.34
CA PHE A 136 -4.33 9.63 6.88
C PHE A 136 -2.89 9.65 7.42
N CYS A 137 -2.04 10.50 6.86
CA CYS A 137 -0.67 10.68 7.35
C CYS A 137 -0.67 11.28 8.76
N GLU A 138 -1.50 12.30 9.00
CA GLU A 138 -1.68 12.91 10.32
C GLU A 138 -2.36 11.96 11.30
N VAL A 139 -3.37 11.20 10.87
CA VAL A 139 -3.98 10.15 11.71
C VAL A 139 -2.94 9.09 12.11
N CYS A 140 -2.09 8.67 11.18
CA CYS A 140 -1.01 7.74 11.48
C CYS A 140 -0.03 8.33 12.51
N LYS A 141 0.42 9.57 12.32
CA LYS A 141 1.36 10.22 13.25
C LYS A 141 0.78 10.33 14.65
N VAL A 142 -0.48 10.74 14.77
CA VAL A 142 -1.19 10.82 16.05
C VAL A 142 -1.28 9.44 16.71
N ALA A 143 -1.59 8.39 15.95
CA ALA A 143 -1.64 7.03 16.47
C ALA A 143 -0.26 6.56 16.97
N VAL A 144 0.82 6.83 16.22
CA VAL A 144 2.18 6.48 16.62
C VAL A 144 2.60 7.24 17.88
N GLN A 145 2.31 8.55 17.96
CA GLN A 145 2.58 9.35 19.17
C GLN A 145 1.79 8.87 20.38
N TYR A 146 0.53 8.47 20.19
CA TYR A 146 -0.30 7.94 21.26
C TYR A 146 0.22 6.61 21.80
N ILE A 147 0.64 5.71 20.91
CA ILE A 147 1.24 4.42 21.27
C ILE A 147 2.56 4.64 22.02
N ASP A 148 3.42 5.53 21.53
CA ASP A 148 4.68 5.88 22.18
C ASP A 148 4.47 6.49 23.58
N GLY A 149 3.44 7.34 23.73
CA GLY A 149 3.02 7.90 25.01
C GLY A 149 2.50 6.86 26.01
N ILE A 150 1.77 5.83 25.55
CA ILE A 150 1.32 4.70 26.40
C ILE A 150 2.51 3.86 26.85
N LEU A 151 3.49 3.66 25.96
CA LEU A 151 4.64 2.83 26.23
C LEU A 151 5.68 3.53 27.12
N GLU A 152 5.50 4.81 27.46
CA GLU A 152 6.50 5.67 28.10
C GLU A 152 7.88 5.58 27.41
N GLN A 153 7.88 5.27 26.11
CA GLN A 153 9.07 4.91 25.33
C GLN A 153 9.80 6.12 24.75
N ASN A 154 9.43 7.34 25.17
CA ASN A 154 10.18 8.57 24.91
C ASN A 154 11.56 8.52 25.56
N ALA A 155 12.44 7.71 24.99
CA ALA A 155 13.83 7.60 25.37
C ALA A 155 14.54 8.83 24.82
N THR A 156 15.11 9.60 25.73
CA THR A 156 16.05 10.68 25.36
C THR A 156 17.25 10.08 24.63
N GLU A 157 17.85 10.84 23.74
CA GLU A 157 19.11 10.47 23.07
C GLU A 157 20.15 9.92 24.07
N ALA A 158 20.30 10.57 25.23
CA ALA A 158 21.18 10.15 26.31
C ALA A 158 20.81 8.77 26.91
N GLN A 159 19.52 8.42 27.00
CA GLN A 159 19.09 7.09 27.45
C GLN A 159 19.39 6.01 26.41
N ILE A 160 19.28 6.34 25.12
CA ILE A 160 19.60 5.41 24.02
C ILE A 160 21.11 5.19 23.96
N GLU A 161 21.91 6.24 24.06
CA GLU A 161 23.37 6.16 24.16
C GLU A 161 23.83 5.29 25.35
N ASP A 162 23.28 5.53 26.54
CA ASP A 162 23.61 4.75 27.74
C ASP A 162 23.22 3.27 27.57
N ALA A 163 22.08 2.99 26.93
CA ALA A 163 21.67 1.62 26.61
C ALA A 163 22.61 0.94 25.60
N VAL A 164 23.02 1.64 24.55
CA VAL A 164 23.94 1.13 23.52
C VAL A 164 25.34 0.88 24.13
N ARG A 165 25.84 1.79 24.98
CA ARG A 165 27.12 1.61 25.69
C ARG A 165 27.10 0.44 26.66
N LYS A 166 25.97 0.18 27.32
CA LYS A 166 25.83 -0.95 28.26
C LYS A 166 25.90 -2.32 27.59
N VAL A 167 25.73 -2.43 26.28
CA VAL A 167 25.80 -3.71 25.56
C VAL A 167 27.13 -4.42 25.79
N CYS A 168 28.24 -3.67 25.86
CA CYS A 168 29.57 -4.26 26.07
C CYS A 168 29.81 -4.81 27.49
N SER A 169 28.93 -4.48 28.45
CA SER A 169 28.97 -5.09 29.79
C SER A 169 28.49 -6.54 29.80
N PHE A 170 27.70 -6.95 28.80
CA PHE A 170 27.13 -8.31 28.68
C PHE A 170 28.02 -9.29 27.92
N VAL A 171 29.08 -8.82 27.26
CA VAL A 171 30.04 -9.70 26.57
C VAL A 171 31.20 -10.11 27.50
N PRO A 172 31.83 -11.27 27.25
CA PRO A 172 32.98 -11.75 28.00
C PRO A 172 34.14 -10.74 27.99
N GLU A 173 34.91 -10.72 29.08
CA GLU A 173 36.03 -9.79 29.26
C GLU A 173 37.07 -9.85 28.14
N ALA A 174 37.26 -11.03 27.54
CA ALA A 174 38.18 -11.25 26.42
C ALA A 174 37.84 -10.45 25.15
N VAL A 175 36.58 -10.05 24.95
CA VAL A 175 36.11 -9.33 23.75
C VAL A 175 35.56 -7.94 24.06
N ARG A 176 35.62 -7.52 25.33
CA ARG A 176 35.01 -6.27 25.78
C ARG A 176 35.64 -5.05 25.11
N SER A 177 36.96 -5.02 24.93
CA SER A 177 37.65 -3.90 24.25
C SER A 177 37.32 -3.79 22.76
N GLU A 178 37.11 -4.92 22.07
CA GLU A 178 36.70 -4.91 20.66
C GLU A 178 35.24 -4.47 20.52
N CYS A 179 34.39 -4.89 21.47
CA CYS A 179 33.02 -4.39 21.56
C CYS A 179 32.98 -2.88 21.80
N ASP A 180 33.77 -2.36 22.75
CA ASP A 180 33.79 -0.94 23.09
C ASP A 180 34.21 -0.09 21.88
N GLN A 181 35.23 -0.53 21.12
CA GLN A 181 35.63 0.15 19.87
C GLN A 181 34.54 0.11 18.79
N LEU A 182 33.83 -1.01 18.68
CA LEU A 182 32.71 -1.13 17.74
C LEU A 182 31.56 -0.21 18.16
N VAL A 183 31.23 -0.17 19.44
CA VAL A 183 30.21 0.74 19.96
C VAL A 183 30.62 2.18 19.74
N GLU A 184 31.84 2.61 20.11
CA GLU A 184 32.29 3.99 19.86
C GLU A 184 32.21 4.41 18.37
N GLN A 185 32.49 3.48 17.45
CA GLN A 185 32.48 3.77 16.02
C GLN A 185 31.05 3.85 15.44
N TYR A 186 30.15 2.97 15.88
CA TYR A 186 28.84 2.79 15.26
C TYR A 186 27.70 3.37 16.09
N GLU A 187 27.89 3.62 17.39
CA GLU A 187 26.93 4.23 18.31
C GLU A 187 26.27 5.48 17.74
N PRO A 188 26.99 6.54 17.28
CA PRO A 188 26.33 7.74 16.79
C PRO A 188 25.41 7.47 15.59
N MET A 189 25.75 6.48 14.76
CA MET A 189 24.92 6.07 13.64
C MET A 189 23.70 5.24 14.09
N LEU A 190 23.90 4.35 15.07
CA LEU A 190 22.84 3.50 15.64
C LEU A 190 21.84 4.32 16.45
N VAL A 191 22.31 5.27 17.27
CA VAL A 191 21.46 6.19 18.05
C VAL A 191 20.65 7.07 17.09
N GLN A 192 21.29 7.64 16.06
CA GLN A 192 20.58 8.40 15.02
C GLN A 192 19.49 7.56 14.33
N LEU A 193 19.78 6.29 14.02
CA LEU A 193 18.80 5.39 13.40
C LEU A 193 17.66 5.03 14.36
N LEU A 194 17.96 4.78 15.64
CA LEU A 194 16.95 4.45 16.65
C LEU A 194 16.04 5.65 16.93
N LEU A 195 16.58 6.86 16.98
CA LEU A 195 15.80 8.09 17.08
C LEU A 195 14.87 8.27 15.86
N GLN A 196 15.34 7.91 14.66
CA GLN A 196 14.49 7.91 13.47
C GLN A 196 13.38 6.86 13.51
N MET A 197 13.58 5.72 14.16
CA MET A 197 12.53 4.70 14.29
C MET A 197 11.44 5.08 15.31
N LEU A 198 11.72 6.04 16.19
CA LEU A 198 10.76 6.64 17.12
C LEU A 198 10.02 7.84 16.50
N ASP A 199 10.46 8.30 15.34
CA ASP A 199 9.89 9.44 14.65
C ASP A 199 8.57 9.05 13.94
N PRO A 200 7.43 9.69 14.29
CA PRO A 200 6.13 9.38 13.69
C PRO A 200 6.08 9.59 12.18
N ASP A 201 6.81 10.57 11.64
CA ASP A 201 6.91 10.78 10.20
C ASP A 201 7.61 9.59 9.55
N PHE A 202 8.74 9.13 10.11
CA PHE A 202 9.47 7.97 9.59
C PHE A 202 8.64 6.68 9.61
N VAL A 203 7.97 6.38 10.72
CA VAL A 203 7.10 5.20 10.85
C VAL A 203 5.97 5.28 9.83
N CYS A 204 5.28 6.41 9.73
CA CYS A 204 4.15 6.58 8.82
C CYS A 204 4.55 6.64 7.34
N MET A 205 5.77 7.10 7.02
CA MET A 205 6.37 6.96 5.70
C MET A 205 6.67 5.49 5.38
N LYS A 206 7.22 4.72 6.32
CA LYS A 206 7.49 3.28 6.12
C LYS A 206 6.23 2.45 5.96
N LEU A 207 5.13 2.86 6.57
CA LEU A 207 3.81 2.26 6.37
C LEU A 207 3.16 2.68 5.03
N GLY A 208 3.79 3.59 4.27
CA GLY A 208 3.27 4.08 2.99
C GLY A 208 2.05 4.99 3.11
N VAL A 209 1.75 5.46 4.33
CA VAL A 209 0.58 6.29 4.64
C VAL A 209 0.92 7.77 4.53
N CYS A 210 2.16 8.14 4.82
CA CYS A 210 2.72 9.46 4.53
C CYS A 210 3.47 9.45 3.19
N PRO A 211 3.41 10.56 2.41
CA PRO A 211 4.20 10.69 1.21
C PRO A 211 5.69 10.60 1.57
N GLU A 212 6.46 9.81 0.82
CA GLU A 212 7.91 9.78 0.97
C GLU A 212 8.46 11.19 0.68
N ALA A 213 8.98 11.86 1.71
CA ALA A 213 10.06 12.81 1.45
C ALA A 213 11.15 12.00 0.74
N VAL A 214 11.67 12.49 -0.39
CA VAL A 214 12.71 11.83 -1.18
C VAL A 214 13.96 11.67 -0.31
N GLN A 215 14.00 10.61 0.50
CA GLN A 215 15.07 10.30 1.41
C GLN A 215 15.71 9.04 0.87
N ARG A 216 16.75 9.28 0.06
CA ARG A 216 17.62 8.25 -0.51
C ARG A 216 18.01 7.26 0.58
N LEU A 217 17.38 6.10 0.59
CA LEU A 217 17.71 5.04 1.54
C LEU A 217 19.19 4.69 1.41
N LEU A 218 19.86 4.50 2.54
CA LEU A 218 21.22 3.96 2.56
C LEU A 218 21.19 2.60 1.84
N GLY A 219 22.07 2.43 0.85
CA GLY A 219 22.11 1.27 -0.05
C GLY A 219 21.54 1.51 -1.45
N MET A 220 20.81 2.60 -1.71
CA MET A 220 20.30 2.93 -3.05
C MET A 220 21.31 3.78 -3.85
N GLU A 221 22.07 4.62 -3.17
CA GLU A 221 23.12 5.43 -3.78
C GLU A 221 24.43 4.65 -3.85
N GLN A 222 25.07 4.69 -5.01
CA GLN A 222 26.28 3.91 -5.32
C GLN A 222 27.42 4.11 -4.30
N CYS A 223 27.58 5.32 -3.75
CA CYS A 223 28.62 5.60 -2.75
C CYS A 223 28.35 4.99 -1.36
N SER A 224 27.13 4.50 -1.11
CA SER A 224 26.76 3.81 0.13
C SER A 224 26.99 2.29 0.09
N TRP A 225 27.45 1.74 -1.06
CA TRP A 225 27.74 0.31 -1.23
C TRP A 225 29.07 -0.15 -0.61
N GLY A 226 29.84 0.77 -0.01
CA GLY A 226 31.05 0.46 0.74
C GLY A 226 32.32 0.25 -0.12
N PRO A 227 33.49 -0.03 0.52
CA PRO A 227 34.85 -0.04 -0.06
C PRO A 227 35.00 -0.75 -1.39
N ALA A 228 34.34 -1.88 -1.54
CA ALA A 228 34.35 -2.65 -2.79
C ALA A 228 33.87 -1.84 -4.01
N PHE A 229 32.96 -0.88 -3.83
CA PHE A 229 32.45 -0.03 -4.91
C PHE A 229 33.30 1.24 -5.12
N TRP A 230 33.38 2.12 -4.12
CA TRP A 230 34.09 3.41 -4.24
C TRP A 230 35.63 3.26 -4.35
N CYS A 231 36.23 2.15 -3.94
CA CYS A 231 37.66 1.85 -4.18
C CYS A 231 37.91 0.89 -5.34
N LYS A 232 36.95 0.68 -6.25
CA LYS A 232 37.19 -0.13 -7.45
C LYS A 232 38.09 0.58 -8.48
N ASP A 233 37.97 1.91 -8.57
CA ASP A 233 38.74 2.76 -9.49
C ASP A 233 38.82 4.21 -8.98
N MET A 234 39.75 4.99 -9.55
CA MET A 234 40.02 6.36 -9.13
C MET A 234 38.86 7.33 -9.43
N ASP A 235 38.03 7.05 -10.44
CA ASP A 235 36.87 7.89 -10.77
C ASP A 235 35.74 7.73 -9.76
N SER A 236 35.49 6.51 -9.33
CA SER A 236 34.51 6.16 -8.30
C SER A 236 34.96 6.69 -6.95
N ALA A 237 36.26 6.61 -6.65
CA ALA A 237 36.82 7.17 -5.42
C ALA A 237 36.72 8.70 -5.40
N LYS A 238 36.94 9.39 -6.52
CA LYS A 238 36.73 10.85 -6.60
C LYS A 238 35.26 11.20 -6.45
N ARG A 239 34.37 10.50 -7.16
CA ARG A 239 32.93 10.73 -7.13
C ARG A 239 32.34 10.57 -5.72
N CYS A 240 32.83 9.59 -4.97
CA CYS A 240 32.40 9.32 -3.60
C CYS A 240 33.29 9.98 -2.53
N ASN A 241 34.20 10.88 -2.92
CA ASN A 241 35.15 11.57 -2.03
C ASN A 241 35.97 10.62 -1.12
N ALA A 242 36.33 9.45 -1.66
CA ALA A 242 36.98 8.30 -1.02
C ALA A 242 38.50 8.24 -1.19
N VAL A 243 39.08 9.08 -2.05
CA VAL A 243 40.43 8.86 -2.61
C VAL A 243 41.50 8.66 -1.54
N ALA A 244 41.42 9.45 -0.47
CA ALA A 244 42.38 9.36 0.64
C ALA A 244 42.27 8.05 1.43
N HIS A 245 41.08 7.47 1.52
CA HIS A 245 40.84 6.17 2.15
C HIS A 245 41.34 5.04 1.25
N CYS A 246 40.95 5.03 -0.03
CA CYS A 246 41.35 3.98 -0.97
C CYS A 246 42.88 3.91 -1.12
N ARG A 247 43.57 5.05 -1.16
CA ARG A 247 45.05 5.10 -1.22
C ARG A 247 45.75 4.55 0.03
N ARG A 248 45.13 4.66 1.21
CA ARG A 248 45.74 4.27 2.49
C ARG A 248 45.40 2.85 2.93
N HIS A 249 44.31 2.28 2.41
CA HIS A 249 43.74 1.06 2.97
C HIS A 249 43.43 -0.02 1.93
N VAL A 250 43.44 0.30 0.62
CA VAL A 250 43.00 -0.64 -0.43
C VAL A 250 43.98 -0.73 -1.61
N TRP A 251 44.54 0.39 -2.06
CA TRP A 251 45.42 0.48 -3.24
C TRP A 251 46.91 0.62 -2.89
N GLU A 252 47.30 0.27 -1.66
CA GLU A 252 48.72 0.19 -1.32
C GLU A 252 49.48 -0.78 -2.25
#